data_AF-A0A7C4C8H7-F1
#
_entry.id   AF-A0A7C4C8H7-F1
#
_cell.length_a   1.000
_cell.length_b   1.000
_cell.length_c   1.000
_cell.angle_alpha   90.00
_cell.angle_beta   90.00
_cell.angle_gamma   90.00
#
_symmetry.space_group_name_H-M   'P 1'
#
loop_
_entity.id
_entity.type
_entity.pdbx_description
1 polymer ?
#
loop_
_entity_poly.entity_id
_entity_poly.type
_entity_poly.pdbx_seq_one_letter_code
_entity_poly.pdbx_strand_id
1 'polypeptide(L)'
;MARIARVCVGVSVASLTLAAVAGPSLPVTKPPVQPLPSWTGPGLDPHAINGQWFVNPTGLVEPRSHEFYDNALGFGGGFLGTDAIYGKVTNVVTAAGGAAITGFEITATITNDGPSTTPWQPGRNSHQEFLITQEQYAGKLYQAKLTAEFALASLQFVPAAWVGPYRDRPEYIVALNNDQLAWYCYTPDNPVGLGPAGNYYVPTWDFGDIPVGGSSTRVLRFGVAGAITPNDPRYGAIMGSFQAPAGQGDVFLNRTTDLKIGDWLDELTRDSGVPYPTDWPLRGGNVSVFHNIPEPASLVLLAIGALLRRRAA
;
A
#
# COMPACT_ATOMS: atom_id res chain seq x y z
N MET A 1 5.97 -35.74 -61.87
CA MET A 1 5.22 -35.71 -60.60
C MET A 1 6.20 -35.86 -59.45
N ALA A 2 6.44 -34.81 -58.67
CA ALA A 2 7.01 -34.90 -57.31
C ALA A 2 6.70 -33.56 -56.60
N ARG A 3 5.81 -33.59 -55.60
CA ARG A 3 5.50 -32.43 -54.75
C ARG A 3 6.44 -32.47 -53.56
N ILE A 4 7.30 -31.46 -53.42
CA ILE A 4 8.11 -31.24 -52.21
C ILE A 4 7.22 -30.48 -51.22
N ALA A 5 6.78 -31.15 -50.17
CA ALA A 5 6.10 -30.54 -49.05
C ALA A 5 7.13 -29.82 -48.17
N ARG A 6 7.02 -28.49 -48.06
CA ARG A 6 7.74 -27.70 -47.05
C ARG A 6 7.03 -27.88 -45.71
N VAL A 7 7.66 -28.61 -44.80
CA VAL A 7 7.25 -28.66 -43.39
C VAL A 7 7.84 -27.42 -42.71
N CYS A 8 7.00 -26.43 -42.41
CA CYS A 8 7.36 -25.35 -41.50
C CYS A 8 7.32 -25.88 -40.07
N VAL A 9 8.48 -26.09 -39.47
CA VAL A 9 8.60 -26.34 -38.03
C VAL A 9 8.39 -25.00 -37.34
N GLY A 10 7.19 -24.78 -36.81
CA GLY A 10 6.91 -23.67 -35.91
C GLY A 10 7.64 -23.91 -34.59
N VAL A 11 8.64 -23.09 -34.27
CA VAL A 11 9.23 -23.05 -32.94
C VAL A 11 8.25 -22.31 -32.03
N SER A 12 7.48 -23.06 -31.25
CA SER A 12 6.70 -22.50 -30.15
C SER A 12 7.68 -21.99 -29.10
N VAL A 13 7.80 -20.66 -28.97
CA VAL A 13 8.43 -20.04 -27.81
C VAL A 13 7.51 -20.30 -26.62
N ALA A 14 7.77 -21.37 -25.88
CA ALA A 14 7.19 -21.57 -24.58
C ALA A 14 7.80 -20.49 -23.67
N SER A 15 7.04 -19.41 -23.44
CA SER A 15 7.35 -18.42 -22.43
C SER A 15 7.42 -19.13 -21.09
N LEU A 16 8.63 -19.40 -20.60
CA LEU A 16 8.84 -19.74 -19.20
C LEU A 16 8.44 -18.50 -18.39
N THR A 17 7.21 -18.51 -17.87
CA THR A 17 6.87 -17.67 -16.73
C THR A 17 7.73 -18.16 -15.57
N LEU A 18 8.90 -17.55 -15.37
CA LEU A 18 9.58 -17.65 -14.09
C LEU A 18 8.54 -17.27 -13.04
N ALA A 19 8.29 -18.19 -12.11
CA ALA A 19 7.49 -17.91 -10.94
C ALA A 19 8.24 -16.80 -10.21
N ALA A 20 7.77 -15.57 -10.43
CA ALA A 20 8.28 -14.43 -9.71
C ALA A 20 7.90 -14.63 -8.22
N VAL A 21 8.71 -14.10 -7.30
CA VAL A 21 8.56 -14.05 -5.84
C VAL A 21 8.20 -12.58 -5.55
N ALA A 22 7.17 -12.22 -4.76
CA ALA A 22 6.92 -10.82 -4.33
C ALA A 22 7.27 -10.63 -2.85
N GLY A 23 7.16 -9.39 -2.39
CA GLY A 23 6.98 -9.13 -0.97
C GLY A 23 5.67 -9.74 -0.45
N PRO A 24 5.58 -9.97 0.85
CA PRO A 24 4.54 -10.80 1.42
C PRO A 24 3.20 -10.06 1.39
N SER A 25 2.11 -10.80 1.23
CA SER A 25 0.76 -10.33 1.55
C SER A 25 0.34 -10.94 2.87
N LEU A 26 0.17 -10.13 3.91
CA LEU A 26 -0.12 -10.61 5.26
C LEU A 26 -1.52 -10.21 5.72
N PRO A 27 -2.20 -11.04 6.52
CA PRO A 27 -3.51 -10.72 7.06
C PRO A 27 -3.43 -9.57 8.07
N VAL A 28 -4.30 -8.58 7.89
CA VAL A 28 -4.49 -7.45 8.82
C VAL A 28 -5.80 -7.55 9.61
N THR A 29 -6.51 -8.66 9.46
CA THR A 29 -7.70 -9.03 10.25
C THR A 29 -7.35 -9.39 11.69
N LYS A 30 -8.36 -9.38 12.57
CA LYS A 30 -8.23 -9.89 13.95
C LYS A 30 -9.07 -11.14 14.17
N PRO A 31 -8.47 -12.29 14.51
CA PRO A 31 -7.04 -12.64 14.43
C PRO A 31 -6.51 -12.66 12.96
N PRO A 32 -5.18 -12.72 12.73
CA PRO A 32 -4.08 -12.91 13.70
C PRO A 32 -3.51 -11.63 14.33
N VAL A 33 -3.89 -10.43 13.86
CA VAL A 33 -3.44 -9.19 14.50
C VAL A 33 -3.96 -9.12 15.94
N GLN A 34 -3.07 -8.75 16.86
CA GLN A 34 -3.34 -8.61 18.28
C GLN A 34 -3.13 -7.14 18.72
N PRO A 35 -3.73 -6.71 19.84
CA PRO A 35 -4.66 -7.46 20.70
C PRO A 35 -6.09 -7.48 20.15
N LEU A 36 -6.89 -8.45 20.58
CA LEU A 36 -8.34 -8.52 20.39
C LEU A 36 -8.99 -8.75 21.78
N PRO A 37 -9.75 -7.79 22.34
CA PRO A 37 -10.19 -6.50 21.77
C PRO A 37 -9.11 -5.40 21.77
N SER A 38 -9.24 -4.45 20.85
CA SER A 38 -8.30 -3.30 20.70
C SER A 38 -8.93 -1.97 20.31
N TRP A 39 -10.21 -1.95 19.92
CA TRP A 39 -10.93 -0.70 19.59
C TRP A 39 -10.30 0.14 18.46
N THR A 40 -9.61 -0.49 17.50
CA THR A 40 -8.90 0.19 16.40
C THR A 40 -9.67 0.27 15.08
N GLY A 41 -10.91 -0.19 15.01
CA GLY A 41 -11.73 -0.10 13.79
C GLY A 41 -12.87 0.92 13.89
N PRO A 42 -13.61 1.18 12.80
CA PRO A 42 -14.76 2.06 12.80
C PRO A 42 -15.91 1.53 13.68
N GLY A 43 -16.89 2.35 14.01
CA GLY A 43 -17.99 1.97 14.92
C GLY A 43 -18.78 0.71 14.52
N LEU A 44 -18.80 0.34 13.24
CA LEU A 44 -19.44 -0.89 12.73
C LEU A 44 -18.58 -2.15 12.86
N ASP A 45 -17.26 -1.99 13.02
CA ASP A 45 -16.30 -3.06 13.33
C ASP A 45 -15.26 -2.52 14.30
N PRO A 46 -15.63 -2.27 15.57
CA PRO A 46 -14.79 -1.50 16.49
C PRO A 46 -13.44 -2.16 16.75
N HIS A 47 -13.34 -3.48 16.59
CA HIS A 47 -12.11 -4.23 16.84
C HIS A 47 -11.28 -4.46 15.56
N ALA A 48 -11.70 -3.94 14.42
CA ALA A 48 -11.06 -4.16 13.11
C ALA A 48 -10.90 -5.66 12.80
N ILE A 49 -11.94 -6.46 13.07
CA ILE A 49 -11.97 -7.90 12.81
C ILE A 49 -11.86 -8.17 11.31
N ASN A 50 -12.43 -7.30 10.48
CA ASN A 50 -12.43 -7.45 9.03
C ASN A 50 -11.19 -6.85 8.33
N GLY A 51 -10.26 -6.25 9.09
CA GLY A 51 -9.02 -5.67 8.55
C GLY A 51 -9.02 -4.15 8.49
N GLN A 52 -8.50 -3.59 7.40
CA GLN A 52 -8.39 -2.15 7.18
C GLN A 52 -9.64 -1.61 6.47
N TRP A 53 -10.21 -0.51 6.96
CA TRP A 53 -11.48 0.03 6.45
C TRP A 53 -11.31 1.24 5.55
N PHE A 54 -12.19 1.36 4.55
CA PHE A 54 -12.23 2.43 3.56
C PHE A 54 -13.64 2.95 3.40
N VAL A 55 -13.79 4.25 3.14
CA VAL A 55 -15.06 4.88 2.75
C VAL A 55 -14.90 5.57 1.40
N ASN A 56 -15.89 5.38 0.53
CA ASN A 56 -15.96 6.05 -0.76
C ASN A 56 -16.77 7.36 -0.67
N PRO A 57 -16.81 8.18 -1.74
CA PRO A 57 -17.54 9.45 -1.75
C PRO A 57 -19.06 9.28 -1.64
N THR A 58 -19.59 8.09 -1.92
CA THR A 58 -21.02 7.77 -1.75
C THR A 58 -21.34 7.30 -0.32
N GLY A 59 -20.36 7.23 0.58
CA GLY A 59 -20.51 6.73 1.95
C GLY A 59 -20.52 5.20 2.08
N LEU A 60 -20.24 4.45 1.00
CA LEU A 60 -20.06 3.00 1.08
C LEU A 60 -18.76 2.71 1.81
N VAL A 61 -18.85 1.86 2.83
CA VAL A 61 -17.74 1.48 3.69
C VAL A 61 -17.39 0.01 3.44
N GLU A 62 -16.12 -0.28 3.17
CA GLU A 62 -15.65 -1.62 2.85
C GLU A 62 -14.30 -1.93 3.53
N PRO A 63 -14.07 -3.18 3.98
CA PRO A 63 -12.79 -3.59 4.52
C PRO A 63 -11.87 -4.21 3.46
N ARG A 64 -10.57 -4.25 3.77
CA ARG A 64 -9.56 -5.07 3.11
C ARG A 64 -8.84 -5.91 4.16
N SER A 65 -8.81 -7.21 3.91
CA SER A 65 -8.34 -8.21 4.88
C SER A 65 -6.83 -8.37 4.92
N HIS A 66 -6.12 -7.96 3.87
CA HIS A 66 -4.69 -8.17 3.72
C HIS A 66 -3.97 -6.88 3.34
N GLU A 67 -2.70 -6.83 3.70
CA GLU A 67 -1.74 -5.81 3.29
C GLU A 67 -0.60 -6.45 2.52
N PHE A 68 -0.23 -5.84 1.40
CA PHE A 68 0.87 -6.23 0.53
C PHE A 68 2.07 -5.33 0.80
N TYR A 69 3.22 -5.94 1.01
CA TYR A 69 4.46 -5.25 1.38
C TYR A 69 5.51 -5.36 0.27
N ASP A 70 6.42 -4.40 0.22
CA ASP A 70 7.54 -4.29 -0.72
C ASP A 70 8.88 -4.55 0.00
N ASN A 71 8.92 -5.60 0.82
CA ASN A 71 10.13 -5.93 1.55
C ASN A 71 11.36 -6.07 0.64
N ALA A 72 12.55 -5.74 1.15
CA ALA A 72 13.80 -5.91 0.42
C ALA A 72 14.11 -7.39 0.13
N LEU A 73 14.76 -7.66 -1.01
CA LEU A 73 15.19 -9.01 -1.39
C LEU A 73 16.06 -9.65 -0.31
N GLY A 74 15.71 -10.88 0.10
CA GLY A 74 16.39 -11.60 1.19
C GLY A 74 15.86 -11.30 2.59
N PHE A 75 14.97 -10.31 2.72
CA PHE A 75 14.34 -9.88 3.96
C PHE A 75 12.82 -10.00 3.85
N GLY A 76 12.34 -11.15 3.43
CA GLY A 76 10.93 -11.34 3.16
C GLY A 76 10.48 -10.71 1.85
N GLY A 77 11.34 -10.07 1.08
CA GLY A 77 11.01 -9.46 -0.21
C GLY A 77 10.95 -10.41 -1.39
N GLY A 78 10.28 -9.92 -2.43
CA GLY A 78 10.21 -10.51 -3.76
C GLY A 78 11.44 -10.28 -4.63
N PHE A 79 11.33 -10.63 -5.91
CA PHE A 79 12.31 -10.32 -6.95
C PHE A 79 12.38 -8.82 -7.22
N LEU A 80 11.23 -8.13 -7.24
CA LEU A 80 11.22 -6.67 -7.30
C LEU A 80 11.64 -6.06 -5.97
N GLY A 81 11.50 -6.81 -4.87
CA GLY A 81 11.87 -6.36 -3.54
C GLY A 81 11.17 -5.04 -3.21
N THR A 82 11.97 -4.00 -3.01
CA THR A 82 11.50 -2.66 -2.68
C THR A 82 10.79 -1.97 -3.84
N ASP A 83 10.98 -2.43 -5.08
CA ASP A 83 10.31 -1.87 -6.26
C ASP A 83 8.90 -2.47 -6.49
N ALA A 84 8.41 -3.36 -5.60
CA ALA A 84 7.07 -3.97 -5.73
C ALA A 84 5.94 -2.94 -5.53
N ILE A 85 6.18 -1.91 -4.71
CA ILE A 85 5.30 -0.76 -4.50
C ILE A 85 6.13 0.49 -4.80
N TYR A 86 6.09 0.92 -6.06
CA TYR A 86 7.01 1.93 -6.57
C TYR A 86 6.30 3.25 -6.85
N GLY A 87 6.83 4.34 -6.29
CA GLY A 87 6.35 5.71 -6.50
C GLY A 87 7.43 6.59 -7.09
N LYS A 88 7.24 7.06 -8.33
CA LYS A 88 8.14 8.06 -8.93
C LYS A 88 7.47 9.40 -9.14
N VAL A 89 8.07 10.48 -8.65
CA VAL A 89 7.65 11.84 -9.00
C VAL A 89 7.90 12.05 -10.49
N THR A 90 6.85 12.40 -11.22
CA THR A 90 6.87 12.54 -12.69
C THR A 90 6.55 13.95 -13.16
N ASN A 91 6.03 14.79 -12.27
CA ASN A 91 5.80 16.19 -12.52
C ASN A 91 5.97 16.99 -11.22
N VAL A 92 6.48 18.22 -11.33
CA VAL A 92 6.65 19.16 -10.22
C VAL A 92 6.17 20.54 -10.66
N VAL A 93 5.35 21.16 -9.81
CA VAL A 93 4.85 22.53 -9.97
C VAL A 93 5.53 23.40 -8.92
N THR A 94 6.15 24.49 -9.36
CA THR A 94 6.84 25.44 -8.47
C THR A 94 6.12 26.78 -8.40
N ALA A 95 6.32 27.50 -7.30
CA ALA A 95 5.85 28.86 -7.13
C ALA A 95 6.42 29.79 -8.21
N ALA A 96 5.63 30.78 -8.62
CA ALA A 96 6.04 31.76 -9.61
C ALA A 96 7.33 32.49 -9.18
N GLY A 97 8.37 32.44 -10.02
CA GLY A 97 9.64 33.10 -9.76
C GLY A 97 10.53 32.45 -8.70
N GLY A 98 10.20 31.23 -8.22
CA GLY A 98 10.96 30.53 -7.20
C GLY A 98 11.11 29.03 -7.46
N ALA A 99 11.98 28.38 -6.68
CA ALA A 99 12.17 26.93 -6.73
C ALA A 99 11.21 26.18 -5.80
N ALA A 100 10.49 26.86 -4.91
CA ALA A 100 9.64 26.21 -3.92
C ALA A 100 8.48 25.44 -4.59
N ILE A 101 8.21 24.22 -4.12
CA ILE A 101 7.24 23.29 -4.71
C ILE A 101 5.85 23.58 -4.15
N THR A 102 4.89 23.79 -5.04
CA THR A 102 3.46 24.02 -4.70
C THR A 102 2.57 22.83 -5.08
N GLY A 103 3.10 21.85 -5.81
CA GLY A 103 2.41 20.62 -6.16
C GLY A 103 3.32 19.67 -6.94
N PHE A 104 2.92 18.41 -7.02
CA PHE A 104 3.66 17.38 -7.75
C PHE A 104 2.74 16.20 -8.09
N GLU A 105 3.18 15.37 -9.02
CA GLU A 105 2.50 14.12 -9.38
C GLU A 105 3.43 12.93 -9.18
N ILE A 106 2.93 11.87 -8.56
CA ILE A 106 3.62 10.59 -8.43
C ILE A 106 2.96 9.59 -9.38
N THR A 107 3.74 8.99 -10.28
CA THR A 107 3.33 7.77 -10.97
C THR A 107 3.60 6.60 -10.05
N ALA A 108 2.53 6.04 -9.49
CA ALA A 108 2.52 4.94 -8.56
C ALA A 108 2.26 3.63 -9.30
N THR A 109 3.04 2.60 -9.04
CA THR A 109 2.89 1.27 -9.62
C THR A 109 2.95 0.21 -8.53
N ILE A 110 1.94 -0.66 -8.50
CA ILE A 110 1.94 -1.85 -7.66
C ILE A 110 2.15 -3.04 -8.58
N THR A 111 3.16 -3.86 -8.30
CA THR A 111 3.44 -5.09 -9.04
C THR A 111 3.26 -6.28 -8.10
N ASN A 112 2.36 -7.20 -8.45
CA ASN A 112 2.13 -8.43 -7.71
C ASN A 112 3.08 -9.51 -8.24
N ASP A 113 4.33 -9.50 -7.82
CA ASP A 113 5.35 -10.41 -8.34
C ASP A 113 5.40 -11.80 -7.67
N GLY A 114 4.38 -12.30 -6.93
CA GLY A 114 4.37 -13.65 -6.29
C GLY A 114 4.52 -13.66 -4.74
N PRO A 115 4.93 -14.75 -4.05
CA PRO A 115 5.22 -14.69 -2.60
C PRO A 115 6.71 -14.85 -2.27
N SER A 116 7.15 -14.36 -1.11
CA SER A 116 8.53 -14.51 -0.63
C SER A 116 8.81 -15.89 -0.07
N THR A 117 10.03 -16.39 -0.28
CA THR A 117 10.51 -17.63 0.37
C THR A 117 11.44 -17.35 1.56
N THR A 118 11.67 -16.09 1.90
CA THR A 118 12.58 -15.68 2.97
C THR A 118 11.80 -15.17 4.18
N PRO A 119 12.34 -15.30 5.41
CA PRO A 119 11.68 -14.77 6.59
C PRO A 119 11.54 -13.24 6.55
N TRP A 120 10.48 -12.73 7.15
CA TRP A 120 10.25 -11.31 7.36
C TRP A 120 10.21 -10.93 8.85
N GLN A 121 10.36 -9.64 9.14
CA GLN A 121 10.19 -9.10 10.49
C GLN A 121 8.72 -8.88 10.82
N PRO A 122 8.33 -9.00 12.11
CA PRO A 122 6.95 -8.79 12.54
C PRO A 122 6.52 -7.33 12.43
N GLY A 123 5.26 -7.13 12.07
CA GLY A 123 4.66 -5.80 11.88
C GLY A 123 4.05 -5.25 13.15
N ARG A 124 4.10 -3.92 13.29
CA ARG A 124 3.49 -3.17 14.39
C ARG A 124 3.04 -1.81 13.89
N ASN A 125 2.07 -1.24 14.57
CA ASN A 125 1.72 0.17 14.37
C ASN A 125 1.88 0.99 15.66
N SER A 126 1.71 2.29 15.52
CA SER A 126 1.76 3.24 16.63
C SER A 126 0.64 3.03 17.68
N HIS A 127 -0.36 2.20 17.37
CA HIS A 127 -1.53 1.89 18.19
C HIS A 127 -1.40 0.61 19.02
N GLN A 128 -0.17 0.08 19.15
CA GLN A 128 0.12 -1.15 19.90
C GLN A 128 -0.53 -2.40 19.29
N GLU A 129 -0.97 -2.36 18.02
CA GLU A 129 -1.28 -3.57 17.28
C GLU A 129 0.02 -4.23 16.80
N PHE A 130 0.04 -5.56 16.77
CA PHE A 130 1.17 -6.33 16.27
C PHE A 130 0.73 -7.57 15.52
N LEU A 131 1.54 -7.96 14.54
CA LEU A 131 1.36 -9.14 13.72
C LEU A 131 2.63 -10.00 13.76
N ILE A 132 2.46 -11.24 14.18
CA ILE A 132 3.48 -12.29 14.03
C ILE A 132 2.81 -13.46 13.34
N THR A 133 3.15 -13.68 12.08
CA THR A 133 2.63 -14.79 11.26
C THR A 133 3.74 -15.35 10.40
N GLN A 134 3.63 -16.63 10.06
CA GLN A 134 4.42 -17.28 9.01
C GLN A 134 3.56 -17.58 7.77
N GLU A 135 2.26 -17.30 7.86
CA GLU A 135 1.32 -17.45 6.75
C GLU A 135 1.26 -16.14 5.97
N GLN A 136 1.43 -16.26 4.66
CA GLN A 136 1.25 -15.20 3.68
C GLN A 136 0.29 -15.68 2.59
N TYR A 137 -0.45 -14.75 2.01
CA TYR A 137 -1.23 -15.00 0.82
C TYR A 137 -0.39 -14.84 -0.45
N ALA A 138 -0.60 -15.73 -1.42
CA ALA A 138 0.20 -15.85 -2.64
C ALA A 138 -0.71 -15.92 -3.88
N GLY A 139 -1.49 -14.87 -4.11
CA GLY A 139 -2.45 -14.86 -5.21
C GLY A 139 -2.75 -13.47 -5.73
N LYS A 140 -3.81 -13.39 -6.54
CA LYS A 140 -4.30 -12.13 -7.09
C LYS A 140 -4.64 -11.15 -5.96
N LEU A 141 -4.21 -9.89 -6.08
CA LEU A 141 -4.62 -8.81 -5.20
C LEU A 141 -5.99 -8.32 -5.67
N TYR A 142 -7.05 -8.63 -4.92
CA TYR A 142 -8.40 -8.20 -5.30
C TYR A 142 -8.69 -6.81 -4.76
N GLN A 143 -9.16 -5.92 -5.64
CA GLN A 143 -9.53 -4.55 -5.31
C GLN A 143 -8.44 -3.84 -4.47
N ALA A 144 -7.20 -3.90 -4.98
CA ALA A 144 -6.02 -3.32 -4.35
C ALA A 144 -6.20 -1.81 -4.18
N LYS A 145 -5.76 -1.29 -3.03
CA LYS A 145 -5.85 0.11 -2.65
C LYS A 145 -4.52 0.57 -2.09
N LEU A 146 -4.06 1.73 -2.55
CA LEU A 146 -2.87 2.38 -2.01
C LEU A 146 -3.28 3.58 -1.17
N THR A 147 -2.82 3.63 0.07
CA THR A 147 -2.93 4.78 0.99
C THR A 147 -1.65 5.61 0.94
N ALA A 148 -1.76 6.93 1.10
CA ALA A 148 -0.58 7.80 1.28
C ALA A 148 -0.60 8.43 2.66
N GLU A 149 0.27 7.95 3.53
CA GLU A 149 0.31 8.30 4.96
C GLU A 149 0.96 9.67 5.21
N PHE A 150 1.82 10.11 4.30
CA PHE A 150 2.44 11.43 4.28
C PHE A 150 1.51 12.57 3.83
N ALA A 151 0.27 12.27 3.44
CA ALA A 151 -0.64 13.22 2.82
C ALA A 151 -1.99 13.35 3.56
N LEU A 152 -2.56 14.55 3.47
CA LEU A 152 -3.92 14.84 3.89
C LEU A 152 -4.87 14.69 2.71
N ALA A 153 -6.08 14.18 2.96
CA ALA A 153 -7.16 14.32 1.98
C ALA A 153 -7.81 15.72 1.98
N SER A 154 -7.72 16.44 3.12
CA SER A 154 -8.26 17.79 3.28
C SER A 154 -7.55 18.49 4.44
N LEU A 155 -7.36 19.80 4.33
CA LEU A 155 -6.85 20.63 5.43
C LEU A 155 -7.80 20.70 6.63
N GLN A 156 -9.08 20.36 6.43
CA GLN A 156 -10.04 20.24 7.53
C GLN A 156 -9.78 19.04 8.43
N PHE A 157 -8.96 18.08 7.98
CA PHE A 157 -8.58 16.91 8.76
C PHE A 157 -7.30 17.13 9.57
N VAL A 158 -6.66 18.30 9.48
CA VAL A 158 -5.51 18.62 10.33
C VAL A 158 -5.93 18.50 11.80
N PRO A 159 -5.24 17.67 12.61
CA PRO A 159 -5.57 17.49 14.02
C PRO A 159 -5.56 18.81 14.78
N ALA A 160 -6.51 18.98 15.70
CA ALA A 160 -6.54 20.16 16.58
C ALA A 160 -5.38 20.18 17.58
N ALA A 161 -4.83 19.01 17.91
CA ALA A 161 -3.69 18.83 18.78
C ALA A 161 -2.63 17.93 18.13
N TRP A 162 -1.35 18.27 18.31
CA TRP A 162 -0.21 17.50 17.78
C TRP A 162 0.37 16.61 18.86
N VAL A 163 -0.38 15.56 19.19
CA VAL A 163 0.09 14.51 20.10
C VAL A 163 0.56 13.32 19.27
N GLY A 164 1.71 12.76 19.65
CA GLY A 164 2.29 11.61 18.98
C GLY A 164 1.26 10.47 18.81
N PRO A 165 1.23 9.80 17.65
CA PRO A 165 2.29 9.74 16.64
C PRO A 165 2.31 10.88 15.62
N TYR A 166 1.37 11.84 15.67
CA TYR A 166 1.36 12.93 14.69
C TYR A 166 2.59 13.82 14.75
N ARG A 167 3.05 14.25 13.58
CA ARG A 167 4.14 15.22 13.43
C ARG A 167 3.62 16.46 12.73
N ASP A 168 3.67 17.58 13.46
CA ASP A 168 3.33 18.88 12.89
C ASP A 168 4.43 19.31 11.92
N ARG A 169 4.13 19.26 10.62
CA ARG A 169 5.09 19.66 9.58
C ARG A 169 4.43 20.41 8.41
N PRO A 170 4.00 21.66 8.64
CA PRO A 170 3.66 22.55 7.55
C PRO A 170 4.91 22.80 6.69
N GLU A 171 4.78 22.99 5.38
CA GLU A 171 3.53 23.05 4.62
C GLU A 171 2.96 21.65 4.33
N TYR A 172 1.65 21.46 4.38
CA TYR A 172 1.06 20.12 4.24
C TYR A 172 0.93 19.68 2.79
N ILE A 173 1.20 18.39 2.55
CA ILE A 173 0.92 17.74 1.26
C ILE A 173 -0.55 17.29 1.27
N VAL A 174 -1.30 17.70 0.25
CA VAL A 174 -2.75 17.44 0.13
C VAL A 174 -3.01 16.64 -1.14
N ALA A 175 -3.67 15.49 -1.02
CA ALA A 175 -4.12 14.71 -2.16
C ALA A 175 -5.22 15.45 -2.93
N LEU A 176 -5.13 15.45 -4.26
CA LEU A 176 -6.05 16.19 -5.14
C LEU A 176 -6.98 15.28 -5.96
N ASN A 177 -6.72 13.98 -5.98
CA ASN A 177 -7.45 13.02 -6.82
C ASN A 177 -7.59 11.63 -6.17
N ASN A 178 -7.62 11.53 -4.84
CA ASN A 178 -7.90 10.27 -4.16
C ASN A 178 -9.36 9.83 -4.41
N ASP A 179 -9.60 8.53 -4.54
CA ASP A 179 -10.95 8.01 -4.79
C ASP A 179 -11.70 7.74 -3.49
N GLN A 180 -10.97 7.47 -2.40
CA GLN A 180 -11.52 7.03 -1.12
C GLN A 180 -10.69 7.59 0.04
N LEU A 181 -11.20 7.38 1.26
CA LEU A 181 -10.48 7.64 2.50
C LEU A 181 -10.36 6.36 3.30
N ALA A 182 -9.19 6.11 3.89
CA ALA A 182 -8.96 4.99 4.78
C ALA A 182 -9.06 5.40 6.25
N TRP A 183 -9.52 4.45 7.06
CA TRP A 183 -9.68 4.60 8.50
C TRP A 183 -8.31 4.66 9.19
N TYR A 184 -8.06 5.74 9.92
CA TYR A 184 -6.96 5.86 10.85
C TYR A 184 -7.47 5.84 12.28
N CYS A 185 -6.88 5.00 13.12
CA CYS A 185 -7.46 4.58 14.40
C CYS A 185 -7.01 5.41 15.62
N TYR A 186 -6.39 6.58 15.39
CA TYR A 186 -5.98 7.49 16.46
C TYR A 186 -6.44 8.93 16.26
N THR A 187 -6.86 9.53 17.37
CA THR A 187 -7.14 10.95 17.51
C THR A 187 -6.67 11.38 18.90
N PRO A 188 -5.94 12.51 18.98
CA PRO A 188 -5.35 13.03 20.22
C PRO A 188 -6.41 13.46 21.23
N ASP A 189 -7.62 13.77 20.77
CA ASP A 189 -8.73 14.26 21.57
C ASP A 189 -9.63 13.15 22.13
N ASN A 190 -9.23 11.88 22.03
CA ASN A 190 -10.09 10.79 22.47
C ASN A 190 -10.15 10.70 24.02
N PRO A 191 -11.35 10.78 24.63
CA PRO A 191 -11.50 10.56 26.06
C PRO A 191 -11.14 9.11 26.43
N VAL A 192 -10.48 8.94 27.57
CA VAL A 192 -10.19 7.61 28.12
C VAL A 192 -11.51 6.84 28.31
N GLY A 193 -11.66 5.71 27.60
CA GLY A 193 -12.76 4.75 27.83
C GLY A 193 -14.00 4.87 26.95
N LEU A 194 -14.00 5.67 25.87
CA LEU A 194 -15.16 5.81 24.96
C LEU A 194 -14.80 5.50 23.49
N GLY A 195 -15.09 4.28 23.01
CA GLY A 195 -15.18 3.94 21.57
C GLY A 195 -13.95 4.26 20.70
N PRO A 196 -13.97 3.94 19.39
CA PRO A 196 -12.76 4.02 18.58
C PRO A 196 -12.35 5.47 18.28
N ALA A 197 -11.10 5.77 18.63
CA ALA A 197 -10.42 7.07 18.53
C ALA A 197 -10.04 7.42 17.09
N GLY A 198 -10.89 7.21 16.08
CA GLY A 198 -10.44 7.27 14.69
C GLY A 198 -11.42 7.93 13.75
N ASN A 199 -11.00 8.09 12.50
CA ASN A 199 -11.87 8.47 11.41
C ASN A 199 -11.26 8.11 10.05
N TYR A 200 -12.02 8.32 9.00
CA TYR A 200 -11.54 8.21 7.62
C TYR A 200 -10.80 9.49 7.22
N TYR A 201 -9.47 9.44 7.30
CA TYR A 201 -8.63 10.62 7.06
C TYR A 201 -7.62 10.44 5.93
N VAL A 202 -7.12 9.21 5.72
CA VAL A 202 -5.95 8.96 4.89
C VAL A 202 -6.37 8.82 3.43
N PRO A 203 -5.83 9.63 2.49
CA PRO A 203 -6.20 9.56 1.08
C PRO A 203 -5.83 8.21 0.48
N THR A 204 -6.74 7.65 -0.32
CA THR A 204 -6.61 6.31 -0.91
C THR A 204 -6.96 6.30 -2.40
N TRP A 205 -6.22 5.52 -3.19
CA TRP A 205 -6.47 5.27 -4.61
C TRP A 205 -6.75 3.80 -4.88
N ASP A 206 -7.73 3.52 -5.73
CA ASP A 206 -8.11 2.18 -6.17
C ASP A 206 -7.28 1.71 -7.38
N PHE A 207 -6.52 0.64 -7.22
CA PHE A 207 -5.70 0.04 -8.29
C PHE A 207 -6.40 -1.13 -8.98
N GLY A 208 -7.61 -1.46 -8.54
CA GLY A 208 -8.39 -2.58 -9.03
C GLY A 208 -7.73 -3.91 -8.73
N ASP A 209 -8.01 -4.86 -9.61
CA ASP A 209 -7.58 -6.24 -9.48
C ASP A 209 -6.20 -6.45 -10.12
N ILE A 210 -5.21 -6.94 -9.37
CA ILE A 210 -3.83 -7.16 -9.85
C ILE A 210 -3.50 -8.66 -9.84
N PRO A 211 -3.50 -9.34 -11.01
CA PRO A 211 -3.14 -10.75 -11.09
C PRO A 211 -1.68 -10.97 -10.71
N VAL A 212 -1.33 -12.20 -10.31
CA VAL A 212 0.07 -12.59 -10.07
C VAL A 212 0.88 -12.41 -11.35
N GLY A 213 2.05 -11.79 -11.23
CA GLY A 213 2.91 -11.35 -12.33
C GLY A 213 2.44 -10.07 -13.05
N GLY A 214 1.30 -9.50 -12.64
CA GLY A 214 0.74 -8.28 -13.21
C GLY A 214 1.10 -7.04 -12.39
N SER A 215 0.87 -5.87 -13.01
CA SER A 215 1.00 -4.57 -12.35
C SER A 215 -0.17 -3.66 -12.68
N SER A 216 -0.38 -2.66 -11.83
CA SER A 216 -1.34 -1.57 -12.03
C SER A 216 -0.67 -0.24 -11.72
N THR A 217 -0.85 0.74 -12.60
CA THR A 217 -0.18 2.04 -12.53
C THR A 217 -1.20 3.17 -12.55
N ARG A 218 -1.01 4.17 -11.68
CA ARG A 218 -1.85 5.38 -11.62
C ARG A 218 -1.02 6.62 -11.35
N VAL A 219 -1.53 7.77 -11.80
CA VAL A 219 -1.00 9.09 -11.45
C VAL A 219 -1.73 9.63 -10.23
N LEU A 220 -1.00 9.83 -9.14
CA LEU A 220 -1.46 10.44 -7.91
C LEU A 220 -1.07 11.91 -7.92
N ARG A 221 -2.02 12.80 -7.61
CA ARG A 221 -1.82 14.25 -7.67
C ARG A 221 -1.81 14.84 -6.28
N PHE A 222 -0.83 15.69 -6.03
CA PHE A 222 -0.65 16.35 -4.74
C PHE A 222 -0.48 17.85 -4.92
N GLY A 223 -1.16 18.62 -4.08
CA GLY A 223 -0.91 20.03 -3.85
C GLY A 223 -0.12 20.22 -2.55
N VAL A 224 0.47 21.39 -2.39
CA VAL A 224 1.07 21.82 -1.13
C VAL A 224 0.26 23.01 -0.62
N ALA A 225 -0.22 22.93 0.61
CA ALA A 225 -0.88 24.05 1.28
C ALA A 225 0.16 25.08 1.73
N GLY A 226 0.65 25.88 0.78
CA GLY A 226 1.80 26.76 0.94
C GLY A 226 2.85 26.45 -0.13
N ALA A 227 4.13 26.37 0.27
CA ALA A 227 5.19 25.86 -0.61
C ALA A 227 6.33 25.16 0.15
N ILE A 228 6.75 23.99 -0.34
CA ILE A 228 7.91 23.27 0.19
C ILE A 228 9.18 23.92 -0.38
N THR A 229 9.98 24.56 0.48
CA THR A 229 11.21 25.26 0.08
C THR A 229 12.40 24.32 -0.05
N PRO A 230 13.49 24.70 -0.75
CA PRO A 230 14.69 23.88 -0.89
C PRO A 230 15.37 23.45 0.43
N ASN A 231 15.09 24.14 1.54
CA ASN A 231 15.62 23.79 2.86
C ASN A 231 14.78 22.73 3.59
N ASP A 232 13.61 22.36 3.07
CA ASP A 232 12.79 21.28 3.61
C ASP A 232 13.28 19.93 3.07
N PRO A 233 13.62 18.94 3.92
CA PRO A 233 13.96 17.59 3.50
C PRO A 233 13.01 16.96 2.46
N ARG A 234 11.70 17.26 2.51
CA ARG A 234 10.72 16.76 1.52
C ARG A 234 11.00 17.28 0.11
N TYR A 235 11.58 18.49 -0.02
CA TYR A 235 12.04 19.01 -1.30
C TYR A 235 13.07 18.09 -1.95
N GLY A 236 14.06 17.63 -1.17
CA GLY A 236 15.10 16.73 -1.63
C GLY A 236 14.53 15.39 -2.10
N ALA A 237 13.54 14.85 -1.39
CA ALA A 237 12.84 13.64 -1.78
C ALA A 237 12.08 13.82 -3.11
N ILE A 238 11.28 14.89 -3.23
CA ILE A 238 10.46 15.15 -4.41
C ILE A 238 11.32 15.44 -5.63
N MET A 239 12.27 16.38 -5.54
CA MET A 239 13.14 16.75 -6.65
C MET A 239 14.12 15.62 -6.99
N GLY A 240 14.65 14.93 -5.98
CA GLY A 240 15.55 13.80 -6.18
C GLY A 240 14.87 12.59 -6.82
N SER A 241 13.57 12.41 -6.62
CA SER A 241 12.75 11.44 -7.36
C SER A 241 12.48 11.91 -8.79
N PHE A 242 12.06 13.17 -8.96
CA PHE A 242 11.75 13.77 -10.26
C PHE A 242 12.94 13.74 -11.24
N GLN A 243 14.14 14.04 -10.72
CA GLN A 243 15.37 14.09 -11.49
C GLN A 243 16.04 12.72 -11.68
N ALA A 244 15.54 11.67 -11.01
CA ALA A 244 16.13 10.34 -11.12
C ALA A 244 15.90 9.73 -12.52
N PRO A 245 16.82 8.87 -13.00
CA PRO A 245 16.59 8.04 -14.19
C PRO A 245 15.32 7.18 -14.09
N ALA A 246 14.84 6.67 -15.22
CA ALA A 246 13.76 5.68 -15.21
C ALA A 246 14.16 4.43 -14.40
N GLY A 247 13.24 3.92 -13.58
CA GLY A 247 13.52 2.82 -12.65
C GLY A 247 14.35 3.22 -11.42
N GLN A 248 14.48 4.52 -11.13
CA GLN A 248 15.12 5.04 -9.93
C GLN A 248 14.29 6.18 -9.33
N GLY A 249 14.55 6.50 -8.07
CA GLY A 249 13.89 7.61 -7.38
C GLY A 249 12.56 7.21 -6.76
N ASP A 250 12.48 5.98 -6.24
CA ASP A 250 11.33 5.57 -5.46
C ASP A 250 11.18 6.44 -4.20
N VAL A 251 9.94 6.79 -3.89
CA VAL A 251 9.56 7.50 -2.67
C VAL A 251 8.53 6.74 -1.85
N PHE A 252 8.11 5.56 -2.31
CA PHE A 252 7.18 4.71 -1.59
C PHE A 252 7.92 3.64 -0.80
N LEU A 253 7.36 3.34 0.36
CA LEU A 253 7.88 2.37 1.30
C LEU A 253 6.68 1.70 1.98
N ASN A 254 6.61 0.37 1.96
CA ASN A 254 5.70 -0.41 2.80
C ASN A 254 6.32 -1.76 3.24
N ARG A 255 7.16 -1.72 4.27
CA ARG A 255 7.85 -2.90 4.82
C ARG A 255 6.98 -3.57 5.86
N THR A 256 7.17 -4.88 6.08
CA THR A 256 6.40 -5.64 7.07
C THR A 256 6.62 -5.23 8.52
N THR A 257 7.52 -4.30 8.81
CA THR A 257 7.58 -3.67 10.14
C THR A 257 6.47 -2.67 10.37
N ASP A 258 5.89 -2.13 9.28
CA ASP A 258 4.64 -1.38 9.31
C ASP A 258 3.44 -2.35 9.31
N LEU A 259 2.31 -1.89 9.83
CA LEU A 259 1.09 -2.70 9.94
C LEU A 259 -0.15 -1.82 9.88
N LYS A 260 -1.00 -2.08 8.89
CA LYS A 260 -2.13 -1.19 8.58
C LYS A 260 -1.59 0.20 8.29
N ILE A 261 -2.39 1.21 8.57
CA ILE A 261 -1.92 2.59 8.54
C ILE A 261 -1.18 2.82 9.85
N GLY A 262 0.14 2.68 9.78
CA GLY A 262 1.04 2.76 10.92
C GLY A 262 1.07 4.14 11.53
N ASP A 263 1.22 5.15 10.66
CA ASP A 263 1.58 6.51 11.01
C ASP A 263 1.00 7.52 10.01
N TRP A 264 -0.15 8.12 10.32
CA TRP A 264 -0.68 9.19 9.49
C TRP A 264 -0.04 10.55 9.84
N LEU A 265 0.19 11.39 8.84
CA LEU A 265 0.95 12.65 8.92
C LEU A 265 2.45 12.45 9.19
N ASP A 266 3.03 11.43 8.57
CA ASP A 266 4.49 11.30 8.46
C ASP A 266 5.07 12.11 7.28
N GLU A 267 6.36 12.01 7.04
CA GLU A 267 7.06 12.78 6.01
C GLU A 267 7.38 11.96 4.77
N LEU A 268 7.16 12.56 3.61
CA LEU A 268 7.67 12.00 2.37
C LEU A 268 9.19 12.09 2.35
N THR A 269 9.86 10.96 2.25
CA THR A 269 11.30 10.86 1.98
C THR A 269 11.55 9.80 0.91
N ARG A 270 12.79 9.74 0.42
CA ARG A 270 13.18 8.76 -0.60
C ARG A 270 13.26 7.38 0.01
N ASP A 271 12.78 6.37 -0.72
CA ASP A 271 13.08 5.00 -0.32
C ASP A 271 14.57 4.72 -0.56
N SER A 272 15.22 4.24 0.49
CA SER A 272 16.64 3.90 0.50
C SER A 272 16.90 2.43 0.16
N GLY A 273 15.84 1.63 0.03
CA GLY A 273 15.93 0.18 -0.12
C GLY A 273 16.27 -0.56 1.18
N VAL A 274 16.35 0.16 2.31
CA VAL A 274 16.63 -0.44 3.62
C VAL A 274 15.46 -1.35 4.01
N PRO A 275 15.72 -2.60 4.45
CA PRO A 275 14.64 -3.59 4.66
C PRO A 275 13.62 -3.19 5.72
N TYR A 276 14.07 -2.64 6.85
CA TYR A 276 13.24 -2.40 8.04
C TYR A 276 13.70 -1.12 8.74
N PRO A 277 13.47 0.06 8.14
CA PRO A 277 13.83 1.31 8.78
C PRO A 277 13.01 1.48 10.07
N THR A 278 13.70 1.76 11.18
CA THR A 278 13.09 1.99 12.50
C THR A 278 13.09 3.46 12.88
N ASP A 279 13.85 4.27 12.16
CA ASP A 279 14.04 5.69 12.44
C ASP A 279 13.04 6.53 11.67
N TRP A 280 12.67 7.67 12.24
CA TRP A 280 11.88 8.67 11.54
C TRP A 280 12.65 9.27 10.35
N PRO A 281 11.95 9.67 9.27
CA PRO A 281 10.50 9.72 9.13
C PRO A 281 9.87 8.48 8.48
N LEU A 282 10.40 7.27 8.69
CA LEU A 282 9.89 6.07 8.02
C LEU A 282 9.99 4.84 8.91
N ARG A 283 9.02 4.66 9.81
CA ARG A 283 8.96 3.53 10.75
C ARG A 283 8.42 2.25 10.10
N GLY A 284 8.94 1.93 8.92
CA GLY A 284 8.51 0.80 8.11
C GLY A 284 7.70 1.18 6.89
N GLY A 285 7.07 2.35 6.83
CA GLY A 285 6.26 2.75 5.68
C GLY A 285 5.97 4.25 5.59
N ASN A 286 5.50 4.67 4.41
CA ASN A 286 4.82 5.96 4.17
C ASN A 286 3.62 5.83 3.23
N VAL A 287 3.40 4.62 2.73
CA VAL A 287 2.23 4.18 2.00
C VAL A 287 1.90 2.79 2.49
N SER A 288 0.65 2.36 2.32
CA SER A 288 0.29 0.98 2.56
C SER A 288 -0.63 0.47 1.44
N VAL A 289 -0.48 -0.81 1.07
CA VAL A 289 -1.24 -1.42 -0.03
C VAL A 289 -2.15 -2.50 0.51
N PHE A 290 -3.45 -2.25 0.48
CA PHE A 290 -4.46 -3.15 1.01
C PHE A 290 -5.23 -3.86 -0.09
N HIS A 291 -5.60 -5.11 0.13
CA HIS A 291 -6.40 -5.87 -0.83
C HIS A 291 -7.24 -6.94 -0.12
N ASN A 292 -8.14 -7.55 -0.88
CA ASN A 292 -8.85 -8.75 -0.48
C ASN A 292 -8.25 -10.00 -1.12
N ILE A 293 -8.64 -11.15 -0.56
CA ILE A 293 -8.38 -12.48 -1.09
C ILE A 293 -9.72 -13.12 -1.49
N PRO A 294 -9.75 -14.20 -2.29
CA PRO A 294 -10.99 -14.90 -2.57
C PRO A 294 -11.68 -15.34 -1.29
N GLU A 295 -12.93 -14.93 -1.11
CA GLU A 295 -13.77 -15.43 -0.01
C GLU A 295 -13.81 -16.96 -0.05
N PRO A 296 -13.69 -17.67 1.09
CA PRO A 296 -13.68 -19.14 1.15
C PRO A 296 -14.86 -19.81 0.41
N ALA A 297 -15.99 -19.12 0.25
CA ALA A 297 -17.16 -19.61 -0.48
C ALA A 297 -16.89 -19.90 -1.98
N SER A 298 -15.92 -19.23 -2.59
CA SER A 298 -15.58 -19.42 -4.00
C SER A 298 -14.75 -20.71 -4.27
N LEU A 299 -14.03 -21.21 -3.26
CA LEU A 299 -13.32 -22.49 -3.32
C LEU A 299 -14.28 -23.68 -3.15
N VAL A 300 -15.34 -23.54 -2.36
CA VAL A 300 -16.35 -24.59 -2.14
C VAL A 300 -17.17 -24.85 -3.42
N LEU A 301 -17.52 -23.80 -4.18
CA LEU A 301 -18.26 -23.94 -5.45
C LEU A 301 -17.42 -24.59 -6.57
N LEU A 302 -16.11 -24.31 -6.63
CA LEU A 302 -15.19 -24.98 -7.57
C LEU A 302 -14.94 -26.46 -7.18
N ALA A 303 -14.85 -26.77 -5.88
CA ALA A 303 -14.74 -28.14 -5.40
C ALA A 303 -16.02 -28.96 -5.67
N ILE A 304 -17.20 -28.38 -5.46
CA ILE A 304 -18.49 -29.01 -5.77
C ILE A 304 -18.66 -29.18 -7.30
N GLY A 305 -18.29 -28.18 -8.10
CA GLY A 305 -18.33 -28.28 -9.57
C GLY A 305 -17.41 -29.36 -10.14
N ALA A 306 -16.22 -29.55 -9.56
CA ALA A 306 -15.28 -30.61 -9.95
C ALA A 306 -15.75 -32.01 -9.52
N LEU A 307 -16.40 -32.12 -8.35
CA LEU A 307 -17.02 -33.37 -7.87
C LEU A 307 -18.27 -33.76 -8.66
N LEU A 308 -19.08 -32.80 -9.10
CA LEU A 308 -20.25 -33.05 -9.93
C LEU A 308 -19.89 -33.44 -11.36
N ARG A 309 -18.81 -32.88 -11.95
CA ARG A 309 -18.31 -33.33 -13.26
C ARG A 309 -17.73 -34.75 -13.25
N ARG A 310 -17.17 -35.23 -12.13
CA ARG A 310 -16.69 -36.61 -11.99
C ARG A 310 -17.79 -37.65 -11.81
N ARG A 311 -19.04 -37.24 -11.51
CA ARG A 311 -20.19 -38.14 -11.45
C ARG A 311 -21.00 -38.20 -12.75
N ALA A 312 -20.69 -37.34 -13.71
CA ALA A 312 -21.39 -37.26 -15.00
C ALA A 312 -20.54 -37.79 -16.18
N ALA A 313 -19.43 -38.47 -15.90
CA ALA A 313 -18.58 -39.16 -16.87
C ALA A 313 -18.52 -40.65 -16.53
#